data_AF-A0A2S8PTJ9-F1
#
_entry.id   AF-A0A2S8PTJ9-F1
#
_cell.length_a   1.000
_cell.length_b   1.000
_cell.length_c   1.000
_cell.angle_alpha   90.00
_cell.angle_beta   90.00
_cell.angle_gamma   90.00
#
_symmetry.space_group_name_H-M   'P 1'
#
loop_
_entity.id
_entity.type
_entity.pdbx_description
1 polymer ?
#
loop_
_entity_poly.entity_id
_entity_poly.type
_entity_poly.pdbx_seq_one_letter_code
_entity_poly.pdbx_strand_id
1 'polypeptide(L)'
;MECVVVDNNHLSVEKNQSRSEELVNCQGDTSCRATVRDKYRQEYDKVQERIATCSGADQCVAVAKELRALQGDYSARIGEIQEKARMQGLDSLTPAEVRECADLRGAMSNIDASRNLVLHRAQVTGGSEETTQEIVKIMGQTGIAA
;
A
#
# COMPACT_ATOMS: atom_id res chain seq x y z
N MET A 1 -0.46 -17.83 -14.35
CA MET A 1 0.21 -16.52 -14.51
C MET A 1 0.77 -16.16 -13.15
N GLU A 2 2.04 -16.47 -12.93
CA GLU A 2 2.73 -16.21 -11.66
C GLU A 2 3.02 -14.71 -11.51
N CYS A 3 2.65 -14.17 -10.36
CA CYS A 3 2.90 -12.79 -9.96
C CYS A 3 4.38 -12.61 -9.66
N VAL A 4 5.18 -12.23 -10.67
CA VAL A 4 6.60 -11.94 -10.49
C VAL A 4 6.75 -10.64 -9.68
N VAL A 5 7.46 -10.78 -8.54
CA VAL A 5 8.03 -9.78 -7.62
C VAL A 5 7.37 -8.39 -7.67
N VAL A 6 6.46 -8.17 -6.72
CA VAL A 6 5.81 -6.89 -6.50
C VAL A 6 6.77 -5.98 -5.75
N ASP A 7 7.12 -4.85 -6.36
CA ASP A 7 7.88 -3.80 -5.68
C ASP A 7 7.03 -3.37 -4.46
N ASN A 8 7.69 -3.37 -3.31
CA ASN A 8 7.05 -3.26 -2.01
C ASN A 8 6.69 -1.79 -1.73
N ASN A 9 5.49 -1.34 -2.12
CA ASN A 9 5.20 0.10 -2.29
C ASN A 9 4.06 0.63 -1.40
N HIS A 10 4.36 1.66 -0.62
CA HIS A 10 3.41 2.48 0.14
C HIS A 10 3.05 3.80 -0.58
N LEU A 11 3.05 3.79 -1.91
CA LEU A 11 2.73 4.98 -2.70
C LEU A 11 1.22 5.25 -2.68
N SER A 12 0.79 6.49 -2.88
CA SER A 12 -0.63 6.76 -3.14
C SER A 12 -1.12 6.07 -4.43
N VAL A 13 -2.43 5.91 -4.60
CA VAL A 13 -3.02 5.36 -5.83
C VAL A 13 -2.56 6.16 -7.06
N GLU A 14 -2.63 7.48 -7.00
CA GLU A 14 -2.19 8.36 -8.10
C GLU A 14 -0.73 8.09 -8.51
N LYS A 15 0.17 7.95 -7.53
CA LYS A 15 1.58 7.67 -7.80
C LYS A 15 1.81 6.25 -8.32
N ASN A 16 1.03 5.26 -7.87
CA ASN A 16 1.08 3.91 -8.45
C ASN A 16 0.62 3.91 -9.91
N GLN A 17 -0.43 4.67 -10.24
CA GLN A 17 -0.90 4.81 -11.60
C GLN A 17 0.19 5.43 -12.50
N SER A 18 0.71 6.60 -12.13
CA SER A 18 1.78 7.24 -12.91
C SER A 18 3.03 6.36 -13.05
N ARG A 19 3.42 5.65 -11.98
CA ARG A 19 4.53 4.68 -12.05
C ARG A 19 4.24 3.55 -13.02
N SER A 20 3.03 3.00 -13.00
CA SER A 20 2.64 1.89 -13.88
C SER A 20 2.66 2.29 -15.35
N GLU A 21 2.19 3.50 -15.67
CA GLU A 21 2.28 4.09 -17.00
C GLU A 21 3.74 4.25 -17.45
N GLU A 22 4.60 4.84 -16.62
CA GLU A 22 6.02 5.02 -16.93
C GLU A 22 6.76 3.67 -17.10
N LEU A 23 6.48 2.68 -16.25
CA LEU A 23 7.09 1.36 -16.34
C LEU A 23 6.69 0.60 -17.61
N VAL A 24 5.45 0.75 -18.06
CA VAL A 24 4.99 0.19 -19.34
C VAL A 24 5.70 0.88 -20.50
N ASN A 25 5.86 2.20 -20.43
CA ASN A 25 6.56 2.98 -21.47
C ASN A 25 8.05 2.64 -21.58
N CYS A 26 8.66 2.06 -20.54
CA CYS A 26 10.03 1.55 -20.62
C CYS A 26 10.19 0.33 -21.56
N GLN A 27 9.11 -0.34 -21.98
CA GLN A 27 9.15 -1.47 -22.94
C GLN A 27 10.17 -2.58 -22.60
N GLY A 28 10.48 -2.76 -21.30
CA GLY A 28 11.45 -3.75 -20.83
C GLY A 28 12.89 -3.24 -20.65
N ASP A 29 13.20 -2.01 -21.05
CA ASP A 29 14.50 -1.38 -20.81
C ASP A 29 14.82 -1.31 -19.31
N THR A 30 15.91 -1.95 -18.92
CA THR A 30 16.27 -2.13 -17.51
C THR A 30 16.77 -0.83 -16.88
N SER A 31 17.44 0.03 -17.64
CA SER A 31 17.92 1.33 -17.18
C SER A 31 16.74 2.28 -16.97
N CYS A 32 15.82 2.36 -17.92
CA CYS A 32 14.58 3.13 -17.80
C CYS A 32 13.79 2.69 -16.56
N ARG A 33 13.60 1.38 -16.37
CA ARG A 33 12.89 0.85 -15.19
C ARG A 33 13.57 1.20 -13.88
N ALA A 34 14.91 1.20 -13.84
CA ALA A 34 15.67 1.64 -12.67
C ALA A 34 15.43 3.13 -12.38
N THR A 35 15.50 3.99 -13.40
CA THR A 35 15.21 5.43 -13.25
C THR A 35 13.80 5.69 -12.77
N VAL A 36 12.80 4.98 -13.30
CA VAL A 36 11.41 5.09 -12.82
C VAL A 36 11.33 4.64 -11.36
N ARG A 37 11.95 3.52 -10.97
CA ARG A 37 11.98 3.09 -9.56
C ARG A 37 12.59 4.13 -8.64
N ASP A 38 13.72 4.72 -9.03
CA ASP A 38 14.39 5.76 -8.23
C ASP A 38 13.53 7.02 -8.10
N LYS A 39 12.82 7.42 -9.17
CA LYS A 39 11.90 8.57 -9.15
C LYS A 39 10.82 8.42 -8.08
N TYR A 40 10.26 7.23 -7.93
CA TYR A 40 9.19 6.97 -6.96
C TYR A 40 9.71 6.57 -5.57
N ARG A 41 11.02 6.30 -5.43
CA ARG A 41 11.64 5.93 -4.14
C ARG A 41 11.47 7.02 -3.09
N GLN A 42 11.58 8.31 -3.45
CA GLN A 42 11.50 9.39 -2.46
C GLN A 42 10.17 9.42 -1.70
N GLU A 43 9.05 9.20 -2.38
CA GLU A 43 7.73 9.15 -1.72
C GLU A 43 7.56 7.88 -0.88
N TYR A 44 8.11 6.76 -1.34
CA TYR A 44 8.18 5.54 -0.55
C TYR A 44 8.99 5.74 0.73
N ASP A 45 10.17 6.37 0.63
CA ASP A 45 11.08 6.61 1.75
C ASP A 45 10.42 7.49 2.82
N LYS A 46 9.63 8.50 2.44
CA LYS A 46 8.86 9.32 3.39
C LYS A 46 7.89 8.47 4.20
N VAL A 47 7.18 7.53 3.58
CA VAL A 47 6.25 6.65 4.30
C VAL A 47 7.01 5.66 5.19
N GLN A 48 8.14 5.12 4.69
CA GLN A 48 9.01 4.26 5.50
C GLN A 48 9.58 4.99 6.71
N GLU A 49 10.01 6.24 6.55
CA GLU A 49 10.54 7.06 7.64
C GLU A 49 9.48 7.23 8.72
N ARG A 50 8.22 7.54 8.36
CA ARG A 50 7.12 7.68 9.32
C ARG A 50 6.80 6.37 10.05
N ILE A 51 6.82 5.24 9.33
CA ILE A 51 6.68 3.90 9.93
C ILE A 51 7.84 3.64 10.91
N ALA A 52 9.06 3.98 10.51
CA ALA A 52 10.27 3.71 11.28
C ALA A 52 10.44 4.63 12.49
N THR A 53 9.94 5.86 12.44
CA THR A 53 10.18 6.91 13.45
C THR A 53 9.00 7.20 14.37
N CYS A 54 7.82 6.60 14.14
CA CYS A 54 6.72 6.75 15.09
C CYS A 54 7.17 6.22 16.47
N SER A 55 7.11 7.08 17.50
CA SER A 55 7.64 6.77 18.83
C SER A 55 6.59 6.92 19.93
N GLY A 56 5.64 7.85 19.79
CA GLY A 56 4.49 7.98 20.69
C GLY A 56 3.31 7.09 20.30
N ALA A 57 2.54 6.62 21.27
CA ALA A 57 1.37 5.77 21.00
C ALA A 57 0.38 6.42 20.03
N ASP A 58 0.03 7.70 20.24
CA ASP A 58 -0.88 8.44 19.35
C ASP A 58 -0.30 8.63 17.94
N GLN A 59 1.01 8.88 17.84
CA GLN A 59 1.68 9.02 16.54
C GLN A 59 1.65 7.70 15.77
N CYS A 60 1.96 6.58 16.43
CA CYS A 60 1.94 5.28 15.78
C CYS A 60 0.50 4.84 15.43
N VAL A 61 -0.50 5.18 16.25
CA VAL A 61 -1.92 4.98 15.90
C VAL A 61 -2.33 5.81 14.69
N ALA A 62 -1.87 7.06 14.58
CA ALA A 62 -2.12 7.89 13.40
C ALA A 62 -1.53 7.25 12.13
N VAL A 63 -0.27 6.79 12.19
CA VAL A 63 0.36 6.05 11.07
C VAL A 63 -0.43 4.78 10.73
N ALA A 64 -0.89 4.03 11.74
CA ALA A 64 -1.70 2.83 11.53
C ALA A 64 -3.02 3.12 10.78
N LYS A 65 -3.68 4.23 11.13
CA LYS A 65 -4.92 4.69 10.47
C LYS A 65 -4.68 5.10 9.02
N GLU A 66 -3.59 5.79 8.75
CA GLU A 66 -3.23 6.17 7.38
C GLU A 66 -2.91 4.97 6.50
N LEU A 67 -2.17 3.99 7.04
CA LEU A 67 -1.94 2.72 6.35
C LEU A 67 -3.25 1.98 6.07
N ARG A 68 -4.21 2.04 7.00
CA ARG A 68 -5.55 1.46 6.78
C ARG A 68 -6.33 2.21 5.70
N ALA A 69 -6.26 3.54 5.67
CA ALA A 69 -6.87 4.35 4.61
C ALA A 69 -6.27 4.00 3.24
N LEU A 70 -4.94 3.88 3.15
CA LEU A 70 -4.26 3.50 1.91
C LEU A 70 -4.70 2.13 1.39
N GLN A 71 -4.92 1.15 2.28
CA GLN A 71 -5.52 -0.13 1.86
C GLN A 71 -6.93 0.02 1.32
N GLY A 72 -7.74 0.90 1.90
CA GLY A 72 -9.07 1.24 1.39
C GLY A 72 -8.99 1.80 -0.03
N ASP A 73 -8.11 2.77 -0.25
CA ASP A 73 -7.90 3.39 -1.56
C ASP A 73 -7.44 2.38 -2.61
N TYR A 74 -6.48 1.53 -2.26
CA TYR A 74 -6.01 0.46 -3.14
C TYR A 74 -7.12 -0.54 -3.46
N SER A 75 -7.94 -0.93 -2.48
CA SER A 75 -9.06 -1.85 -2.68
C SER A 75 -10.13 -1.26 -3.61
N ALA A 76 -10.44 0.03 -3.42
CA ALA A 76 -11.35 0.76 -4.30
C ALA A 76 -10.82 0.79 -5.74
N ARG A 77 -9.54 1.13 -5.92
CA ARG A 77 -8.91 1.19 -7.24
C ARG A 77 -8.84 -0.19 -7.92
N ILE A 78 -8.50 -1.24 -7.19
CA ILE A 78 -8.55 -2.61 -7.72
C ILE A 78 -9.97 -2.95 -8.17
N GLY A 79 -10.98 -2.57 -7.38
CA GLY A 79 -12.40 -2.73 -7.72
C GLY A 79 -12.79 -2.01 -9.00
N GLU A 80 -12.34 -0.77 -9.20
CA GLU A 80 -12.56 0.00 -10.44
C GLU A 80 -12.00 -0.72 -11.67
N ILE A 81 -10.75 -1.21 -11.59
CA ILE A 81 -10.10 -1.92 -12.70
C ILE A 81 -10.81 -3.25 -12.99
N GLN A 82 -11.19 -3.99 -11.94
CA GLN A 82 -11.92 -5.24 -12.07
C GLN A 82 -13.32 -5.04 -12.66
N GLU A 83 -14.02 -4.00 -12.24
CA GLU A 83 -15.36 -3.67 -12.75
C GLU A 83 -15.31 -3.25 -14.21
N LYS A 84 -14.30 -2.46 -14.61
CA LYS A 84 -14.03 -2.17 -16.02
C LYS A 84 -13.86 -3.45 -16.83
N ALA A 85 -13.00 -4.36 -16.38
CA ALA A 85 -12.78 -5.64 -17.05
C ALA A 85 -14.06 -6.50 -17.13
N ARG A 86 -14.88 -6.49 -16.07
CA ARG A 86 -16.15 -7.21 -16.02
C ARG A 86 -17.17 -6.66 -17.02
N MET A 87 -17.25 -5.33 -17.13
CA MET A 87 -18.24 -4.64 -17.97
C MET A 87 -17.85 -4.58 -19.45
N GLN A 88 -16.56 -4.45 -19.73
CA GLN A 88 -16.05 -4.14 -21.07
C GLN A 88 -15.18 -5.27 -21.67
N GLY A 89 -14.94 -6.34 -20.90
CA GLY A 89 -14.05 -7.43 -21.26
C GLY A 89 -12.60 -7.17 -20.83
N LEU A 90 -11.82 -8.25 -20.68
CA LEU A 90 -10.43 -8.16 -20.19
C LEU A 90 -9.52 -7.35 -21.13
N ASP A 91 -9.77 -7.42 -22.44
CA ASP A 91 -9.00 -6.70 -23.47
C ASP A 91 -9.22 -5.18 -23.44
N SER A 92 -10.18 -4.69 -22.65
CA SER A 92 -10.40 -3.25 -22.43
C SER A 92 -9.37 -2.63 -21.46
N LEU A 93 -8.64 -3.46 -20.71
CA LEU A 93 -7.62 -2.99 -19.79
C LEU A 93 -6.34 -2.62 -20.53
N THR A 94 -5.81 -1.45 -20.21
CA THR A 94 -4.48 -1.06 -20.67
C THR A 94 -3.41 -1.91 -19.98
N PRO A 95 -2.22 -2.08 -20.60
CA PRO A 95 -1.10 -2.74 -19.92
C PRO A 95 -0.71 -2.07 -18.59
N ALA A 96 -0.92 -0.75 -18.48
CA ALA A 96 -0.70 0.02 -17.26
C ALA A 96 -1.69 -0.36 -16.16
N GLU A 97 -2.98 -0.47 -16.46
CA GLU A 97 -4.01 -0.91 -15.50
C GLU A 97 -3.77 -2.36 -15.03
N VAL A 98 -3.37 -3.26 -15.92
CA VAL A 98 -3.03 -4.64 -15.54
C VAL A 98 -1.84 -4.67 -14.57
N ARG A 99 -0.80 -3.87 -14.84
CA ARG A 99 0.36 -3.73 -13.96
C ARG A 99 -0.02 -3.08 -12.63
N GLU A 100 -0.74 -1.98 -12.66
CA GLU A 100 -1.20 -1.25 -11.47
C GLU A 100 -1.97 -2.20 -10.55
N CYS A 101 -2.92 -2.97 -11.09
CA CYS A 101 -3.71 -3.92 -10.32
C CYS A 101 -2.83 -5.00 -9.64
N ALA A 102 -1.80 -5.50 -10.32
CA ALA A 102 -0.87 -6.46 -9.74
C ALA A 102 0.00 -5.84 -8.63
N ASP A 103 0.50 -4.62 -8.85
CA ASP A 103 1.31 -3.88 -7.87
C ASP A 103 0.49 -3.57 -6.60
N LEU A 104 -0.74 -3.06 -6.75
CA LEU A 104 -1.62 -2.73 -5.63
C LEU A 104 -1.97 -3.98 -4.81
N ARG A 105 -2.28 -5.12 -5.46
CA ARG A 105 -2.57 -6.37 -4.76
C ARG A 105 -1.38 -6.89 -3.98
N GLY A 106 -0.17 -6.86 -4.54
CA GLY A 106 1.00 -7.36 -3.83
C GLY A 106 1.49 -6.42 -2.71
N ALA A 107 1.15 -5.14 -2.77
CA ALA A 107 1.45 -4.19 -1.71
C ALA A 107 0.55 -4.34 -0.47
N MET A 108 -0.63 -4.98 -0.59
CA MET A 108 -1.59 -5.18 0.52
C MET A 108 -0.96 -5.83 1.76
N SER A 109 -0.25 -6.94 1.57
CA SER A 109 0.37 -7.69 2.68
C SER A 109 1.45 -6.89 3.39
N ASN A 110 2.16 -6.04 2.66
CA ASN A 110 3.20 -5.19 3.22
C ASN A 110 2.61 -4.03 4.03
N ILE A 111 1.46 -3.51 3.60
CA ILE A 111 0.72 -2.51 4.39
C ILE A 111 0.19 -3.14 5.68
N ASP A 112 -0.31 -4.38 5.64
CA ASP A 112 -0.71 -5.10 6.86
C ASP A 112 0.46 -5.32 7.82
N ALA A 113 1.61 -5.77 7.31
CA ALA A 113 2.82 -5.94 8.11
C ALA A 113 3.27 -4.61 8.76
N SER A 114 3.28 -3.52 7.99
CA SER A 114 3.64 -2.19 8.47
C SER A 114 2.64 -1.67 9.51
N ARG A 115 1.33 -1.89 9.31
CA ARG A 115 0.29 -1.52 10.27
C ARG A 115 0.46 -2.26 11.59
N ASN A 116 0.71 -3.57 11.53
CA ASN A 116 0.93 -4.40 12.72
C ASN A 116 2.19 -3.96 13.49
N LEU A 117 3.27 -3.61 12.78
CA LEU A 117 4.49 -3.10 13.38
C LEU A 117 4.23 -1.80 14.16
N VAL A 118 3.56 -0.82 13.56
CA VAL A 118 3.32 0.46 14.24
C VAL A 118 2.31 0.33 15.38
N LEU A 119 1.31 -0.55 15.27
CA LEU A 119 0.38 -0.84 16.36
C LEU A 119 1.08 -1.50 17.54
N HIS A 120 1.98 -2.46 17.28
CA HIS A 120 2.80 -3.06 18.33
C HIS A 120 3.68 -2.01 19.02
N ARG A 121 4.30 -1.10 18.27
CA ARG A 121 5.04 0.04 18.84
C ARG A 121 4.16 0.92 19.72
N ALA A 122 2.96 1.23 19.26
CA ALA A 122 2.00 2.02 20.04
C ALA A 122 1.64 1.33 21.38
N GLN A 123 1.51 0.00 21.37
CA GLN A 123 1.27 -0.79 22.59
C GLN A 123 2.43 -0.72 23.58
N VAL A 124 3.65 -0.93 23.11
CA VAL A 124 4.83 -1.02 24.00
C VAL A 124 5.24 0.34 24.56
N THR A 125 5.02 1.44 23.84
CA THR A 125 5.29 2.78 24.35
C THR A 125 4.34 3.15 25.49
N GLY A 126 3.13 2.58 25.52
CA GLY A 126 2.06 2.99 26.42
C GLY A 126 1.43 4.30 25.97
N GLY A 127 0.11 4.35 25.98
CA GLY A 127 -0.67 5.53 25.58
C GLY A 127 -1.71 5.89 26.64
N SER A 128 -2.58 6.84 26.32
CA SER A 128 -3.75 7.09 27.14
C SER A 128 -4.65 5.84 27.19
N GLU A 129 -5.59 5.79 28.14
CA GLU A 129 -6.59 4.72 28.19
C GLU A 129 -7.42 4.67 26.89
N GLU A 130 -7.72 5.83 26.32
CA GLU A 130 -8.39 5.99 25.03
C GLU A 130 -7.55 5.40 23.88
N THR A 131 -6.26 5.73 23.82
CA THR A 131 -5.32 5.18 22.83
C THR A 131 -5.21 3.65 22.96
N THR A 132 -5.20 3.13 24.20
CA THR A 132 -5.14 1.70 24.47
C THR A 132 -6.40 0.98 23.99
N GLN A 133 -7.58 1.54 24.26
CA GLN A 133 -8.86 1.01 23.76
C GLN A 133 -8.92 1.05 22.23
N GLU A 134 -8.40 2.11 21.61
CA GLU A 134 -8.35 2.25 20.16
C GLU A 134 -7.42 1.20 19.53
N ILE A 135 -6.24 0.97 20.08
CA ILE A 135 -5.34 -0.10 19.63
C ILE A 135 -6.03 -1.47 19.72
N VAL A 136 -6.68 -1.78 20.84
CA VAL A 136 -7.42 -3.04 21.03
C VAL A 136 -8.53 -3.18 20.00
N LYS A 137 -9.27 -2.12 19.70
CA LYS A 137 -10.31 -2.10 18.66
C LYS A 137 -9.72 -2.39 17.27
N ILE A 138 -8.61 -1.73 16.92
CA ILE A 138 -7.95 -1.93 15.61
C ILE A 138 -7.42 -3.36 15.48
N MET A 139 -6.80 -3.91 16.54
CA MET A 139 -6.29 -5.29 16.52
C MET A 139 -7.41 -6.34 16.58
N GLY A 140 -8.52 -6.07 17.27
CA GLY A 140 -9.70 -6.93 17.28
C GLY A 140 -10.33 -7.06 15.89
N GLN A 141 -10.31 -6.00 15.08
CA GLN A 141 -10.80 -6.03 13.70
C GLN A 141 -9.93 -6.87 12.75
N THR A 142 -8.64 -7.06 13.06
CA THR A 142 -7.77 -7.97 12.31
C THR A 142 -7.98 -9.45 12.64
N GLY A 143 -8.73 -9.77 13.70
CA GLY A 143 -8.97 -11.14 14.18
C GLY A 143 -10.18 -11.87 13.57
N ILE A 144 -10.92 -11.24 12.65
CA ILE A 144 -12.13 -11.84 12.04
C ILE A 144 -12.00 -11.87 10.52
N ALA A 145 -11.09 -12.72 10.04
CA ALA A 145 -11.08 -13.27 8.70
C ALA A 145 -10.26 -14.57 8.73
N ALA A 146 -10.85 -15.62 9.31
CA ALA A 146 -10.41 -17.01 9.15
C ALA A 146 -11.42 -17.73 8.26
#